data_AF-A0A7V2EV30-F1
#
_entry.id   AF-A0A7V2EV30-F1
#
_cell.length_a   1.000
_cell.length_b   1.000
_cell.length_c   1.000
_cell.angle_alpha   90.00
_cell.angle_beta   90.00
_cell.angle_gamma   90.00
#
_symmetry.space_group_name_H-M   'P 1'
#
loop_
_entity.id
_entity.type
_entity.pdbx_description
1 polymer ?
#
loop_
_entity_poly.entity_id
_entity_poly.type
_entity_poly.pdbx_seq_one_letter_code
_entity_poly.pdbx_strand_id
1 'polypeptide(L)' 'MGYWLSEHLCVSYALLHLSNGGLKNPNPGWDSQRLGLSYDY' A
#
# COMPACT_ATOMS: atom_id res chain seq x y z
N MET A 1 -2.01 -7.91 -2.08
CA MET A 1 -2.45 -9.00 -2.98
C MET A 1 -2.78 -8.37 -4.32
N GLY A 2 -2.34 -8.93 -5.45
CA GLY A 2 -2.61 -8.37 -6.79
C GLY A 2 -2.91 -9.43 -7.83
N TYR A 3 -3.62 -9.02 -8.87
CA TYR A 3 -4.04 -9.84 -10.01
C TYR A 3 -3.52 -9.23 -11.30
N TRP A 4 -2.79 -10.02 -12.08
CA TRP A 4 -2.35 -9.64 -13.41
C TRP A 4 -3.51 -9.75 -14.39
N LEU A 5 -3.80 -8.66 -15.10
CA LEU A 5 -4.78 -8.60 -16.18
C LEU A 5 -4.14 -8.89 -17.53
N SER A 6 -2.85 -8.61 -17.68
CA SER A 6 -2.00 -8.97 -18.82
C SER A 6 -0.54 -9.09 -18.35
N GLU A 7 0.37 -9.51 -19.22
CA GLU A 7 1.81 -9.66 -18.88
C GLU A 7 2.44 -8.41 -18.24
N HIS A 8 1.92 -7.23 -18.58
CA HIS A 8 2.44 -5.95 -18.10
C HIS A 8 1.47 -5.15 -17.23
N LEU A 9 0.24 -5.61 -17.01
CA LEU A 9 -0.79 -4.86 -16.27
C LEU A 9 -1.27 -5.62 -15.04
N CYS A 10 -1.17 -5.00 -13.86
CA CYS A 10 -1.62 -5.57 -12.60
C CYS A 10 -2.57 -4.63 -11.84
N VAL A 11 -3.64 -5.19 -11.30
CA VAL A 11 -4.48 -4.55 -10.29
C VAL A 11 -4.07 -5.08 -8.93
N SER A 12 -3.84 -4.20 -7.96
CA SER A 12 -3.43 -4.59 -6.62
C SER A 12 -4.21 -3.88 -5.54
N TYR A 13 -4.37 -4.56 -4.41
CA TYR A 13 -4.84 -3.96 -3.18
C TYR A 13 -3.72 -3.97 -2.14
N ALA A 14 -3.50 -2.82 -1.51
CA ALA A 14 -2.47 -2.59 -0.52
C ALA A 14 -3.04 -1.94 0.75
N LEU A 15 -2.56 -2.43 1.89
CA LEU A 15 -2.76 -1.86 3.22
C LEU A 15 -1.40 -1.37 3.69
N LEU A 16 -1.32 -0.10 4.10
CA LEU A 16 -0.11 0.52 4.63
C LEU A 16 -0.41 1.16 5.98
N HIS A 17 0.35 0.77 7.00
CA HIS A 17 0.38 1.44 8.29
C HIS A 17 1.74 2.12 8.47
N LEU A 18 1.74 3.42 8.74
CA LEU A 18 2.93 4.20 9.07
C LEU A 18 2.85 4.66 10.51
N SER A 19 3.88 4.40 11.31
CA SER A 19 4.00 4.97 12.65
C SER A 19 5.47 5.13 13.03
N ASN A 20 5.75 5.90 14.09
CA ASN A 20 7.12 6.09 14.56
C ASN A 20 7.60 4.99 15.52
N GLY A 21 6.87 3.87 15.63
CA GLY A 21 7.21 2.77 16.54
C GLY A 21 7.20 3.13 18.03
N GLY A 22 6.57 4.24 18.43
CA GLY A 22 6.57 4.73 19.81
C GLY A 22 7.78 5.61 20.18
N LEU A 23 8.62 6.01 19.21
CA LEU A 23 9.78 6.87 19.44
C LEU A 23 9.39 8.29 19.93
N LYS A 24 8.16 8.74 19.64
CA LYS A 24 7.61 10.00 20.16
C LYS A 24 6.11 9.89 20.40
N ASN A 25 5.66 10.32 21.58
CA ASN A 25 4.25 10.31 21.97
C ASN A 25 3.59 11.70 21.89
N PRO A 26 2.28 11.76 21.52
CA PRO A 26 1.47 10.64 21.05
C PRO A 26 1.92 10.15 19.66
N ASN A 27 1.80 8.83 19.43
CA ASN A 27 2.08 8.20 18.13
C ASN A 27 0.76 7.70 17.51
N PRO A 28 -0.02 8.59 16.88
CA PRO A 28 -1.30 8.20 16.29
C PRO A 28 -1.14 7.28 15.07
N GLY A 29 0.04 7.27 14.43
CA GLY A 29 0.25 6.57 13.16
C GLY A 29 -0.64 7.11 12.03
N TRP A 30 -0.63 6.40 10.90
CA TRP A 30 -1.48 6.65 9.74
C TRP A 30 -1.74 5.35 8.98
N ASP A 31 -3.01 5.06 8.72
CA ASP A 31 -3.45 3.92 7.93
C ASP A 31 -3.93 4.37 6.55
N SER A 32 -3.55 3.60 5.53
CA SER A 32 -3.95 3.82 4.15
C SER A 32 -4.36 2.51 3.50
N GLN A 33 -5.51 2.56 2.83
CA GLN A 33 -6.00 1.46 2.01
C GLN A 33 -6.05 1.95 0.57
N ARG A 34 -5.40 1.23 -0.34
CA ARG A 34 -5.30 1.65 -1.74
C ARG A 34 -5.60 0.49 -2.68
N LEU A 35 -6.44 0.78 -3.67
CA LEU A 35 -6.52 0.03 -4.91
C LEU A 35 -5.59 0.69 -5.93
N GLY A 36 -4.67 -0.08 -6.51
CA GLY A 36 -3.64 0.38 -7.42
C GLY A 36 -3.73 -0.33 -8.77
N LEU A 37 -3.38 0.41 -9.82
CA LEU A 37 -3.09 -0.10 -11.15
C LEU A 37 -1.61 0.15 -11.41
N SER A 38 -0.86 -0.89 -11.76
CA SER A 38 0.56 -0.82 -12.08
C SER A 38 0.80 -1.40 -13.47
N TYR A 39 1.67 -0.72 -14.23
CA TYR A 39 2.12 -1.14 -15.54
C TYR A 39 3.63 -1.27 -15.55
N ASP A 40 4.18 -2.37 -16.05
CA ASP A 40 5.62 -2.60 -16.17
C ASP A 40 6.05 -2.32 -17.63
N TYR A 41 6.90 -1.29 -17.82
CA TYR A 41 7.27 -0.75 -19.13
C TYR A 41 8.66 -1.21 -19.58
#